data_AF-A0A8N1S4Z0-F1
#
_entry.id   AF-A0A8N1S4Z0-F1
#
_cell.length_a   1.000
_cell.length_b   1.000
_cell.length_c   1.000
_cell.angle_alpha   90.00
_cell.angle_beta   90.00
_cell.angle_gamma   90.00
#
_symmetry.space_group_name_H-M   'P 1'
#
loop_
_entity.id
_entity.type
_entity.pdbx_description
1 polymer ?
#
loop_
_entity_poly.entity_id
_entity_poly.type
_entity_poly.pdbx_seq_one_letter_code
_entity_poly.pdbx_strand_id
1 'polypeptide(L)' 'MWLNEGIATLFGVYIINQTMPDTRMLDLFVVQTQQESLRLDDSQIMKPLDSEVNSISEINSLFSFTYYIKGIQY' A
#
# COMPACT_ATOMS: atom_id res chain seq x y z
N MET A 1 -11.21 0.13 5.57
CA MET A 1 -11.04 0.00 4.10
C MET A 1 -9.68 -0.58 3.71
N TRP A 2 -8.60 -0.30 4.46
CA TRP A 2 -7.24 -0.75 4.12
C TRP A 2 -7.04 -2.26 4.01
N LEU A 3 -7.75 -3.06 4.82
CA LEU A 3 -7.54 -4.50 4.89
C LEU A 3 -7.82 -5.19 3.54
N ASN A 4 -8.96 -4.89 2.92
CA ASN A 4 -9.34 -5.47 1.63
C ASN A 4 -8.37 -5.04 0.52
N GLU A 5 -8.10 -3.74 0.41
CA GLU A 5 -7.27 -3.18 -0.65
C GLU A 5 -5.79 -3.59 -0.52
N GLY A 6 -5.28 -3.62 0.71
CA GLY A 6 -3.91 -4.05 1.02
C GLY A 6 -3.71 -5.53 0.72
N ILE A 7 -4.63 -6.39 1.18
CA ILE A 7 -4.57 -7.83 0.88
C ILE A 7 -4.71 -8.10 -0.62
N ALA A 8 -5.66 -7.45 -1.31
CA ALA A 8 -5.84 -7.60 -2.75
C ALA A 8 -4.57 -7.19 -3.52
N THR A 9 -3.93 -6.10 -3.11
CA THR A 9 -2.68 -5.63 -3.71
C THR A 9 -1.54 -6.62 -3.49
N LEU A 10 -1.34 -7.11 -2.27
CA LEU A 10 -0.29 -8.10 -1.96
C LEU A 10 -0.45 -9.35 -2.83
N PHE A 11 -1.66 -9.91 -2.88
CA PHE A 11 -1.94 -11.09 -3.70
C PHE A 11 -1.79 -10.80 -5.20
N GLY A 12 -2.20 -9.62 -5.68
CA GLY A 12 -2.01 -9.21 -7.07
C GLY A 12 -0.53 -9.19 -7.45
N VAL A 13 0.31 -8.56 -6.64
CA VAL A 13 1.77 -8.51 -6.87
C VAL A 13 2.38 -9.90 -6.80
N TYR A 14 1.99 -10.71 -5.80
CA TYR A 14 2.46 -12.08 -5.64
C TYR A 14 2.12 -12.95 -6.85
N ILE A 15 0.87 -12.90 -7.32
CA ILE A 15 0.42 -13.68 -8.50
C ILE A 15 1.22 -13.26 -9.73
N ILE A 16 1.41 -11.96 -9.98
CA ILE A 16 2.20 -11.49 -11.13
C ILE A 16 3.65 -11.95 -11.02
N ASN A 17 4.25 -11.91 -9.83
CA ASN A 17 5.60 -12.41 -9.63
C ASN A 17 5.71 -13.92 -9.93
N GLN A 18 4.68 -14.70 -9.64
CA GLN A 18 4.65 -16.14 -9.93
C GLN A 18 4.38 -16.44 -11.41
N THR A 19 3.55 -15.65 -12.09
CA THR A 19 3.20 -15.86 -13.51
C THR A 19 4.22 -15.24 -14.46
N MET A 20 4.94 -14.20 -14.03
CA MET A 20 5.91 -13.43 -14.81
C MET A 20 7.20 -13.20 -13.99
N PRO A 21 7.95 -14.25 -13.62
CA PRO A 21 9.08 -14.15 -12.69
C PRO A 21 10.20 -13.23 -13.18
N ASP A 22 10.39 -13.09 -14.50
CA ASP A 22 11.40 -12.20 -15.09
C ASP A 22 11.15 -10.71 -14.78
N THR A 23 9.91 -10.34 -14.45
CA THR A 23 9.56 -8.96 -14.06
C THR A 23 10.08 -8.59 -12.67
N ARG A 24 10.39 -9.59 -11.82
CA ARG A 24 10.81 -9.40 -10.43
C ARG A 24 9.86 -8.46 -9.67
N MET A 25 8.55 -8.66 -9.86
CA MET A 25 7.51 -7.76 -9.38
C MET A 25 7.50 -7.58 -7.86
N LEU A 26 7.86 -8.62 -7.09
CA LEU A 26 8.02 -8.49 -5.64
C LEU A 26 9.18 -7.55 -5.27
N ASP A 27 10.31 -7.59 -5.99
CA ASP A 27 11.44 -6.70 -5.72
C ASP A 27 11.06 -5.25 -6.01
N LEU A 28 10.37 -5.01 -7.13
CA LEU A 28 9.87 -3.70 -7.50
C LEU A 28 8.89 -3.15 -6.45
N PHE A 29 7.99 -4.00 -5.97
CA PHE A 29 7.05 -3.67 -4.92
C PHE A 29 7.76 -3.24 -3.62
N VAL A 30 8.79 -3.97 -3.20
CA VAL A 30 9.57 -3.59 -2.01
C VAL A 30 10.21 -2.20 -2.20
N VAL A 31 10.92 -1.97 -3.30
CA VAL A 31 11.70 -0.73 -3.46
C VAL A 31 10.84 0.49 -3.78
N GLN A 32 9.76 0.35 -4.54
CA GLN A 32 8.92 1.49 -4.92
C GLN A 32 7.79 1.75 -3.94
N THR A 33 7.20 0.69 -3.40
CA THR A 33 5.93 0.81 -2.70
C THR A 33 6.13 0.74 -1.20
N GLN A 34 6.82 -0.29 -0.71
CA GLN A 34 7.02 -0.48 0.72
C GLN A 34 7.92 0.62 1.31
N GLN A 35 9.05 0.92 0.64
CA GLN A 35 9.95 1.99 1.09
C GLN A 35 9.29 3.38 1.06
N GLU A 36 8.49 3.67 0.04
CA GLU A 36 7.76 4.94 -0.04
C GLU A 36 6.69 5.05 1.05
N SER A 37 5.97 3.96 1.32
CA SER A 37 5.01 3.87 2.42
C SER A 37 5.68 4.18 3.77
N LEU A 38 6.86 3.61 4.04
CA LEU A 38 7.66 3.89 5.23
C LEU A 38 8.12 5.36 5.30
N ARG A 39 8.58 5.92 4.17
CA ARG A 39 9.01 7.32 4.08
C ARG A 39 7.86 8.30 4.39
N LEU A 40 6.65 8.00 3.89
CA LEU A 40 5.47 8.82 4.13
C LEU A 40 4.94 8.69 5.56
N ASP A 41 5.14 7.55 6.21
CA ASP A 41 4.80 7.33 7.62
C ASP A 41 5.74 8.11 8.54
N ASP A 42 7.05 8.07 8.30
CA ASP A 42 8.05 8.81 9.07
C ASP A 42 7.88 10.33 8.97
N SER A 43 7.52 10.82 7.77
CA SER A 43 7.27 12.24 7.53
C SER A 43 5.93 12.77 8.11
N GLN A 44 5.17 11.93 8.83
CA GLN A 44 3.84 12.24 9.39
C GLN A 44 2.82 12.73 8.36
N ILE A 45 3.07 12.48 7.07
CA ILE A 45 2.14 12.79 5.98
C ILE A 45 0.98 11.80 6.01
N MET A 46 1.26 10.55 6.40
CA MET A 46 0.28 9.47 6.37
C MET A 46 -0.50 9.37 7.68
N LYS A 47 -1.83 9.30 7.58
CA LYS A 47 -2.71 9.14 8.75
C LYS A 47 -2.62 7.71 9.32
N PRO A 48 -2.96 7.50 10.62
CA PRO A 48 -3.13 6.17 11.19
C PRO A 48 -4.14 5.32 10.41
N LEU A 49 -3.93 4.00 10.34
CA LEU A 49 -4.75 3.08 9.51
C LEU A 49 -6.22 2.99 9.98
N ASP A 50 -6.43 3.25 11.25
CA ASP A 50 -7.70 3.27 11.97
C ASP A 50 -8.36 4.66 11.98
N SER A 51 -7.79 5.65 11.28
CA SER A 51 -8.38 6.98 11.21
C SER A 51 -9.78 6.95 10.61
N GLU A 52 -10.73 7.59 11.29
CA GLU A 52 -12.10 7.71 10.83
C GLU A 52 -12.16 8.60 9.58
N VAL A 53 -12.85 8.13 8.54
CA VAL A 53 -12.93 8.83 7.25
C VAL A 53 -14.29 9.49 7.16
N ASN A 54 -14.32 10.81 7.15
CA ASN A 54 -15.56 11.57 7.31
C ASN A 54 -16.03 12.25 6.02
N SER A 55 -15.22 12.20 4.95
CA SER A 55 -15.57 12.82 3.67
C SER A 55 -15.00 12.09 2.45
N ILE A 56 -15.63 12.32 1.30
CA ILE A 56 -15.17 11.79 0.00
C ILE A 56 -13.78 12.36 -0.38
N SER A 57 -13.47 13.61 0.01
CA SER A 57 -12.15 14.18 -0.25
C SER A 57 -11.07 13.51 0.59
N GLU A 58 -11.36 13.11 1.83
CA GLU A 58 -10.45 12.32 2.65
C GLU A 58 -10.26 10.92 2.07
N ILE A 59 -11.32 10.26 1.59
CA ILE A 59 -11.22 8.98 0.87
C ILE A 59 -10.25 9.12 -0.31
N ASN A 60 -10.38 10.17 -1.13
CA ASN A 60 -9.50 10.40 -2.27
C ASN A 60 -8.05 10.68 -1.86
N SER A 61 -7.81 11.31 -0.71
CA SER A 61 -6.45 11.51 -0.18
C SER A 61 -5.84 10.23 0.39
N LEU A 62 -6.68 9.35 0.96
CA LEU A 62 -6.29 8.04 1.51
C LEU A 62 -6.15 6.96 0.43
N PHE A 63 -6.74 7.20 -0.74
CA PHE A 63 -6.62 6.35 -1.93
C PHE A 63 -5.23 6.42 -2.61
N SER A 64 -4.23 6.97 -1.93
CA SER A 64 -2.84 6.77 -2.29
C SER A 64 -2.44 5.32 -2.03
N PHE A 65 -1.97 4.62 -3.07
CA PHE A 65 -1.52 3.23 -3.04
C PHE A 65 -0.66 2.89 -1.82
N THR A 66 0.21 3.81 -1.40
CA THR A 66 1.10 3.73 -0.23
C THR A 66 0.38 3.60 1.13
N TYR A 67 -0.85 4.09 1.27
CA TYR A 67 -1.62 4.02 2.51
C TYR A 67 -2.04 2.59 2.85
N TYR A 68 -2.54 1.84 1.86
CA TYR A 68 -2.96 0.46 2.05
C TYR A 68 -1.79 -0.48 2.36
N ILE A 69 -0.61 -0.12 1.87
CA ILE A 69 0.61 -0.90 2.02
C ILE A 69 1.15 -0.82 3.44
N LYS A 70 0.97 0.30 4.14
CA LYS A 70 1.30 0.40 5.58
C LYS A 70 0.60 -0.67 6.39
N GLY A 71 -0.63 -1.04 6.03
CA GLY A 71 -1.37 -2.10 6.71
C GLY A 71 -0.83 -3.51 6.48
N ILE A 72 -0.10 -3.75 5.40
CA ILE A 72 0.53 -5.05 5.12
C ILE A 72 1.85 -5.21 5.90
N GLN A 73 2.43 -4.11 6.38
CA GLN A 73 3.72 -4.11 7.08
C GLN A 73 3.60 -4.40 8.60
N TYR A 74 2.37 -4.40 9.14
CA TYR A 74 2.07 -4.77 10.52
C TYR A 74 1.59 -6.23 10.59
#